data_AF-V5H382-F1
#
_entry.id   AF-V5H382-F1
#
_cell.length_a   1.000
_cell.length_b   1.000
_cell.length_c   1.000
_cell.angle_alpha   90.00
_cell.angle_beta   90.00
_cell.angle_gamma   90.00
#
_symmetry.space_group_name_H-M   'P 1'
#
loop_
_entity.id
_entity.type
_entity.pdbx_description
1 polymer ?
#
loop_
_entity_poly.entity_id
_entity_poly.type
_entity_poly.pdbx_seq_one_letter_code
_entity_poly.pdbx_strand_id
1 'polypeptide(L)'
;MSPESLAIVFAPCILRTNKRLQAQDTLDCVNKQTICVRCIIQEQLKKVQDTLNDIDSLDTAVNTVVSRLSTLRSSRLSLALEPDGGHLPQPMGMRDEEEELLTQQIENLQKEKAMLTTVLPTLQLALSGSDDDLLSTDLDSAAGSLDDVRPYDDPTMA
;
A
#
# COMPACT_ATOMS: atom_id res chain seq x y z
N MET A 1 -0.36 2.56 -18.15
CA MET A 1 0.82 2.04 -18.87
C MET A 1 0.80 0.52 -18.79
N SER A 2 1.00 -0.20 -19.90
CA SER A 2 1.02 -1.67 -19.88
C SER A 2 2.37 -2.19 -19.38
N PRO A 3 2.43 -3.40 -18.78
CA PRO A 3 3.69 -4.05 -18.40
C PRO A 3 4.67 -4.20 -19.57
N GLU A 4 4.14 -4.41 -20.78
CA GLU A 4 4.91 -4.49 -22.02
C GLU A 4 5.66 -3.19 -22.30
N SER A 5 4.96 -2.05 -22.28
CA SER A 5 5.58 -0.75 -22.56
C SER A 5 6.64 -0.39 -21.52
N LEU A 6 6.40 -0.69 -20.24
CA LEU A 6 7.39 -0.48 -19.18
C LEU A 6 8.62 -1.37 -19.41
N ALA A 7 8.43 -2.65 -19.72
CA ALA A 7 9.54 -3.56 -19.95
C ALA A 7 10.44 -3.14 -21.12
N ILE A 8 9.86 -2.69 -22.24
CA ILE A 8 10.62 -2.24 -23.41
C ILE A 8 11.54 -1.05 -23.06
N VAL A 9 11.02 -0.10 -22.27
CA VAL A 9 11.77 1.12 -21.90
C VAL A 9 12.81 0.84 -20.82
N PHE A 10 12.45 0.04 -19.81
CA PHE A 10 13.29 -0.17 -18.64
C PHE A 10 14.31 -1.30 -18.80
N ALA A 11 13.99 -2.38 -19.52
CA ALA A 11 14.88 -3.54 -19.60
C ALA A 11 16.31 -3.23 -20.08
N PRO A 12 16.53 -2.39 -21.12
CA PRO A 12 17.87 -1.98 -21.53
C PRO A 12 18.62 -1.11 -20.51
N CYS A 13 17.90 -0.50 -19.57
CA CYS A 13 18.46 0.35 -18.53
C CYS A 13 18.84 -0.46 -17.29
N ILE A 14 18.05 -1.46 -16.90
CA ILE A 14 18.27 -2.26 -15.69
C ILE A 14 19.10 -3.54 -15.90
N LEU A 15 19.13 -4.11 -17.12
CA LEU A 15 19.83 -5.37 -17.41
C LEU A 15 20.99 -5.22 -18.40
N ARG A 16 21.51 -4.00 -18.61
CA ARG A 16 22.53 -3.70 -19.63
C ARG A 16 23.76 -4.61 -19.49
N THR A 17 24.17 -5.22 -20.60
CA THR A 17 25.41 -6.01 -20.69
C THR A 17 26.58 -5.13 -21.14
N ASN A 18 27.75 -5.32 -20.53
CA ASN A 18 29.01 -4.64 -20.91
C ASN A 18 29.80 -5.42 -21.99
N LYS A 19 29.27 -6.54 -22.49
CA LYS A 19 29.92 -7.35 -23.52
C LYS A 19 29.71 -6.72 -24.89
N ARG A 20 30.76 -6.63 -25.71
CA ARG A 20 30.60 -6.39 -27.16
C ARG A 20 30.00 -7.64 -27.79
N LEU A 21 28.78 -7.52 -28.26
CA LEU A 21 28.05 -8.56 -28.97
C LEU A 21 27.90 -8.16 -30.44
N GLN A 22 27.68 -9.15 -31.31
CA GLN A 22 27.23 -8.86 -32.67
C GLN A 22 25.81 -8.26 -32.63
N ALA A 23 25.40 -7.59 -33.70
CA ALA A 23 24.11 -6.91 -33.75
C ALA A 23 22.92 -7.87 -33.51
N GLN A 24 22.97 -9.08 -34.08
CA GLN A 24 21.92 -10.09 -33.92
C GLN A 24 21.81 -10.59 -32.47
N ASP A 25 22.94 -10.89 -31.84
CA ASP A 25 22.99 -11.30 -30.43
C ASP A 25 22.51 -10.20 -29.49
N THR A 26 22.77 -8.93 -29.84
CA THR A 26 22.30 -7.78 -29.07
C THR A 26 20.78 -7.68 -29.12
N LEU A 27 20.16 -7.85 -30.30
CA LEU A 27 18.71 -7.81 -30.45
C LEU A 27 18.02 -8.96 -29.71
N ASP A 28 18.56 -10.18 -29.80
CA ASP A 28 18.03 -11.34 -29.05
C ASP A 28 18.17 -11.13 -27.53
N CYS A 29 19.30 -10.57 -27.08
CA CYS A 29 19.50 -10.22 -25.68
C CYS A 29 18.48 -9.19 -25.18
N VAL A 30 18.25 -8.11 -25.93
CA VAL A 30 17.23 -7.10 -25.60
C VAL A 30 15.84 -7.72 -25.52
N ASN A 31 15.48 -8.60 -26.45
CA ASN A 31 14.18 -9.27 -26.42
C ASN A 31 14.01 -10.13 -25.16
N LYS A 32 15.03 -10.93 -24.81
CA LYS A 32 15.04 -11.74 -23.58
C LYS A 32 14.98 -10.88 -22.32
N GLN A 33 15.70 -9.76 -22.29
CA GLN A 33 15.65 -8.80 -21.19
C GLN A 33 14.24 -8.22 -21.04
N THR A 34 13.61 -7.78 -22.13
CA THR A 34 12.23 -7.26 -22.12
C THR A 34 11.25 -8.31 -21.60
N ILE A 35 11.33 -9.55 -22.08
CA ILE A 35 10.48 -10.65 -21.59
C ILE A 35 10.67 -10.87 -20.08
N CYS A 36 11.92 -10.92 -19.62
CA CYS A 36 12.24 -11.11 -18.20
C CYS A 36 11.62 -10.01 -17.33
N VAL A 37 11.85 -8.75 -17.70
CA VAL A 37 11.34 -7.59 -16.95
C VAL A 37 9.83 -7.51 -16.98
N ARG A 38 9.21 -7.81 -18.14
CA ARG A 38 7.74 -7.89 -18.26
C ARG A 38 7.16 -8.92 -17.29
N CYS A 39 7.73 -10.12 -17.25
CA CYS A 39 7.26 -11.18 -16.36
C CYS A 39 7.35 -10.75 -14.88
N ILE A 40 8.45 -10.09 -14.49
CA ILE A 40 8.60 -9.54 -13.13
C ILE A 40 7.51 -8.51 -12.83
N ILE A 41 7.30 -7.53 -13.73
CA ILE A 41 6.29 -6.50 -13.55
C ILE A 41 4.89 -7.11 -13.45
N GLN A 42 4.56 -8.06 -14.34
CA GLN A 42 3.27 -8.75 -14.33
C GLN A 42 3.01 -9.48 -13.02
N GLU A 43 4.01 -10.22 -12.53
CA GLU A 43 3.89 -10.97 -11.28
C GLU A 43 3.72 -10.04 -10.07
N GLN A 44 4.47 -8.94 -10.02
CA GLN A 44 4.35 -7.96 -8.94
C GLN A 44 3.00 -7.25 -8.96
N LEU A 45 2.50 -6.85 -10.13
CA LEU A 45 1.17 -6.28 -10.28
C LEU A 45 0.07 -7.29 -9.91
N LYS A 46 0.25 -8.56 -10.28
CA LYS A 46 -0.68 -9.63 -9.90
C LYS A 46 -0.77 -9.77 -8.38
N LYS A 47 0.36 -9.82 -7.67
CA LYS A 47 0.37 -9.88 -6.20
C LYS A 47 -0.35 -8.70 -5.57
N VAL A 48 -0.07 -7.47 -6.04
CA VAL A 48 -0.77 -6.27 -5.56
C VAL A 48 -2.27 -6.38 -5.79
N GLN A 49 -2.68 -6.82 -6.98
CA GLN A 49 -4.10 -6.99 -7.32
C GLN A 49 -4.77 -8.06 -6.45
N ASP A 50 -4.12 -9.20 -6.25
CA ASP A 50 -4.63 -10.29 -5.41
C ASP A 50 -4.83 -9.79 -3.96
N THR A 51 -3.84 -9.09 -3.39
CA THR A 51 -3.97 -8.48 -2.05
C THR A 51 -5.08 -7.44 -1.97
N LEU A 52 -5.28 -6.63 -3.01
CA LEU A 52 -6.39 -5.67 -3.06
C LEU A 52 -7.75 -6.37 -3.14
N ASN A 53 -7.85 -7.48 -3.88
CA ASN A 53 -9.08 -8.28 -3.93
C ASN A 53 -9.40 -8.91 -2.57
N ASP A 54 -8.38 -9.36 -1.84
CA ASP A 54 -8.55 -9.88 -0.49
C ASP A 54 -9.06 -8.77 0.47
N ILE A 55 -8.54 -7.55 0.35
CA ILE A 55 -9.04 -6.38 1.11
C ILE A 55 -10.50 -6.07 0.76
N ASP A 56 -10.88 -6.10 -0.51
CA ASP A 56 -12.26 -5.86 -0.98
C ASP A 56 -13.23 -6.94 -0.46
N SER A 57 -12.78 -8.19 -0.41
CA SER A 57 -13.51 -9.30 0.20
C SER A 57 -13.74 -9.07 1.71
N LEU A 58 -12.71 -8.62 2.43
CA LEU A 58 -12.83 -8.24 3.84
C LEU A 58 -13.81 -7.09 4.05
N ASP A 59 -13.81 -6.07 3.18
CA ASP A 59 -14.77 -4.97 3.25
C ASP A 59 -16.21 -5.43 3.01
N THR A 60 -16.42 -6.33 2.05
CA THR A 60 -17.73 -6.94 1.80
C THR A 60 -18.20 -7.75 3.02
N ALA A 61 -17.29 -8.50 3.66
CA ALA A 61 -17.58 -9.25 4.88
C ALA A 61 -17.97 -8.31 6.03
N VAL A 62 -17.20 -7.23 6.27
CA VAL A 62 -17.52 -6.21 7.29
C VAL A 62 -18.90 -5.62 7.04
N ASN A 63 -19.20 -5.20 5.81
CA ASN A 63 -20.51 -4.63 5.47
C ASN A 63 -21.66 -5.60 5.71
N THR A 64 -21.45 -6.90 5.45
CA THR A 64 -22.44 -7.95 5.72
C THR A 64 -22.71 -8.09 7.21
N VAL A 65 -21.66 -8.13 8.04
CA VAL A 65 -21.79 -8.24 9.51
C VAL A 65 -22.42 -6.97 10.09
N VAL A 66 -22.00 -5.78 9.63
CA VAL A 66 -22.60 -4.49 10.02
C VAL A 66 -24.07 -4.40 9.65
N SER A 67 -24.47 -4.89 8.47
CA SER A 67 -25.87 -4.92 8.03
C SER A 67 -26.71 -5.84 8.92
N ARG A 68 -26.17 -7.02 9.27
CA ARG A 68 -26.82 -7.94 10.21
C ARG A 68 -26.98 -7.30 11.59
N LEU A 69 -25.92 -6.70 12.12
CA LEU A 69 -25.91 -6.00 13.41
C LEU A 69 -26.93 -4.85 13.43
N SER A 70 -27.01 -4.07 12.35
CA SER A 70 -27.98 -2.97 12.21
C SER A 70 -29.42 -3.48 12.18
N THR A 71 -29.67 -4.59 11.49
CA THR A 71 -30.98 -5.26 11.45
C THR A 71 -31.38 -5.77 12.83
N LEU A 72 -30.43 -6.40 13.54
CA LEU A 72 -30.62 -6.90 14.90
C LEU A 72 -30.97 -5.76 15.86
N ARG A 73 -30.23 -4.65 15.84
CA ARG A 73 -30.51 -3.46 16.65
C ARG A 73 -31.85 -2.79 16.31
N SER A 74 -32.17 -2.67 15.03
CA SER A 74 -33.45 -2.09 14.58
C SER A 74 -34.64 -2.94 15.04
N SER A 75 -34.51 -4.27 14.99
CA SER A 75 -35.56 -5.19 15.46
C SER A 75 -35.83 -5.07 16.97
N ARG A 76 -34.81 -4.75 17.78
CA ARG A 76 -34.98 -4.47 19.21
C ARG A 76 -35.74 -3.18 19.44
N LEU A 77 -35.40 -2.12 18.71
CA LEU A 77 -36.07 -0.83 18.81
C LEU A 77 -37.55 -0.93 18.42
N SER A 78 -37.88 -1.71 17.38
CA SER A 78 -39.27 -1.95 16.99
C SER A 78 -40.07 -2.74 18.04
N LEU A 79 -39.44 -3.70 18.73
CA LEU A 79 -40.09 -4.46 19.81
C LEU A 79 -40.31 -3.62 21.08
N ALA A 80 -39.53 -2.55 21.28
CA ALA A 80 -39.65 -1.68 22.45
C ALA A 80 -40.82 -0.67 22.35
N LEU A 81 -41.39 -0.46 21.16
CA LEU A 81 -42.41 0.55 20.89
C LEU A 81 -43.86 0.02 20.91
N GLU A 82 -44.06 -1.31 20.91
CA GLU A 82 -45.40 -1.93 20.94
C GLU A 82 -45.71 -2.47 22.35
N PRO A 83 -46.58 -1.81 23.15
CA PRO A 83 -46.85 -2.20 24.54
C PRO A 83 -47.94 -3.28 24.70
N ASP A 84 -48.55 -3.76 23.61
CA ASP A 84 -49.68 -4.70 23.67
C ASP A 84 -49.58 -5.77 22.57
N GLY A 85 -49.32 -7.03 22.93
CA GLY A 85 -49.53 -8.17 22.02
C GLY A 85 -48.40 -9.21 21.87
N GLY A 86 -48.20 -10.05 22.88
CA GLY A 86 -48.17 -11.52 22.67
C GLY A 86 -47.04 -12.18 21.87
N HIS A 87 -45.79 -11.67 21.85
CA HIS A 87 -44.65 -12.45 21.35
C HIS A 87 -43.78 -12.96 22.51
N LEU A 88 -43.44 -14.27 22.47
CA LEU A 88 -42.54 -14.89 23.43
C LEU A 88 -41.24 -14.09 23.52
N PRO A 89 -40.73 -13.79 24.74
CA PRO A 89 -39.41 -13.21 24.87
C PRO A 89 -38.43 -14.28 24.41
N GLN A 90 -37.85 -14.13 23.20
CA GLN A 90 -36.54 -14.71 22.97
C GLN A 90 -35.65 -14.25 24.13
N PRO A 91 -34.89 -15.15 24.77
CA PRO A 91 -34.11 -14.79 25.95
C PRO A 91 -33.22 -13.60 25.57
N MET A 92 -33.47 -12.45 26.19
CA MET A 92 -32.83 -11.18 25.87
C MET A 92 -31.30 -11.33 25.86
N GLY A 93 -30.77 -12.19 26.75
CA GLY A 93 -29.36 -12.58 26.82
C GLY A 93 -28.80 -13.22 25.54
N MET A 94 -29.54 -14.09 24.83
CA MET A 94 -29.03 -14.70 23.59
C MET A 94 -28.83 -13.67 22.47
N ARG A 95 -29.67 -12.63 22.43
CA ARG A 95 -29.50 -11.55 21.45
C ARG A 95 -28.36 -10.62 21.84
N ASP A 96 -28.11 -10.42 23.13
CA ASP A 96 -27.01 -9.58 23.61
C ASP A 96 -25.67 -10.27 23.34
N GLU A 97 -25.61 -11.59 23.58
CA GLU A 97 -24.49 -12.44 23.19
C GLU A 97 -24.24 -12.39 21.67
N GLU A 98 -25.29 -12.48 20.84
CA GLU A 98 -25.14 -12.35 19.39
C GLU A 98 -24.58 -10.97 18.97
N GLU A 99 -25.04 -9.90 19.61
CA GLU A 99 -24.57 -8.53 19.32
C GLU A 99 -23.07 -8.37 19.65
N GLU A 100 -22.64 -8.93 20.79
CA GLU A 100 -21.25 -8.93 21.22
C GLU A 100 -20.37 -9.73 20.24
N LEU A 101 -20.83 -10.91 19.82
CA LEU A 101 -20.12 -11.73 18.83
C LEU A 101 -19.97 -11.02 17.48
N LEU A 102 -21.04 -10.38 16.98
CA LEU A 102 -20.98 -9.62 15.72
C LEU A 102 -20.04 -8.42 15.83
N THR A 103 -20.03 -7.74 16.98
CA THR A 103 -19.12 -6.61 17.23
C THR A 103 -17.66 -7.07 17.26
N GLN A 104 -17.39 -8.18 17.95
CA GLN A 104 -16.05 -8.78 17.97
C GLN A 104 -15.60 -9.25 16.58
N GLN A 105 -16.52 -9.80 15.78
CA GLN A 105 -16.24 -10.21 14.41
C GLN A 105 -15.88 -9.01 13.51
N ILE A 106 -16.58 -7.88 13.65
CA ILE A 106 -16.25 -6.64 12.92
C ILE A 106 -14.83 -6.19 13.27
N GLU A 107 -14.48 -6.16 14.55
CA GLU A 107 -13.15 -5.75 15.01
C GLU A 107 -12.06 -6.68 14.43
N ASN A 108 -12.29 -8.00 14.45
CA ASN A 108 -11.36 -8.97 13.91
C ASN A 108 -11.12 -8.78 12.41
N LEU A 109 -12.19 -8.61 11.62
CA LEU A 109 -12.10 -8.35 10.19
C LEU A 109 -11.40 -7.03 9.88
N GLN A 110 -11.67 -5.97 10.65
CA GLN A 110 -10.99 -4.69 10.51
C GLN A 110 -9.50 -4.78 10.85
N LYS A 111 -9.13 -5.55 11.88
CA LYS A 111 -7.75 -5.80 12.24
C LYS A 111 -7.00 -6.58 11.15
N GLU A 112 -7.64 -7.60 10.57
CA GLU A 112 -7.09 -8.35 9.45
C GLU A 112 -6.91 -7.45 8.22
N LYS A 113 -7.91 -6.62 7.90
CA LYS A 113 -7.80 -5.61 6.83
C LYS A 113 -6.63 -4.65 7.06
N ALA A 114 -6.48 -4.14 8.29
CA ALA A 114 -5.40 -3.24 8.63
C ALA A 114 -4.04 -3.91 8.46
N MET A 115 -3.90 -5.17 8.91
CA MET A 115 -2.70 -5.97 8.69
C MET A 115 -2.44 -6.14 7.19
N LEU A 116 -3.42 -6.56 6.41
CA LEU A 116 -3.23 -6.79 4.98
C LEU A 116 -2.84 -5.51 4.24
N THR A 117 -3.33 -4.36 4.70
CA THR A 117 -2.94 -3.03 4.20
C THR A 117 -1.48 -2.70 4.53
N THR A 118 -0.95 -3.10 5.69
CA THR A 118 0.47 -2.87 6.03
C THR A 118 1.42 -3.77 5.27
N VAL A 119 0.99 -4.99 4.92
CA VAL A 119 1.79 -5.94 4.11
C VAL A 119 1.50 -5.84 2.61
N LEU A 120 0.71 -4.85 2.19
CA LEU A 120 0.40 -4.65 0.77
C LEU A 120 1.72 -4.55 -0.01
N PRO A 121 1.92 -5.33 -1.09
CA PRO A 121 3.22 -5.40 -1.76
C PRO A 121 3.65 -4.02 -2.26
N THR A 122 4.52 -3.37 -1.48
CA THR A 122 5.05 -2.06 -1.85
C THR A 122 6.10 -2.26 -2.93
N LEU A 123 5.91 -1.65 -4.11
CA LEU A 123 6.96 -1.53 -5.13
C LEU A 123 8.01 -0.48 -4.73
N GLN A 124 8.38 -0.45 -3.45
CA GLN A 124 9.42 0.41 -2.95
C GLN A 124 10.73 -0.04 -3.57
N LEU A 125 11.31 0.82 -4.40
CA LEU A 125 12.71 0.72 -4.75
C LEU A 125 13.46 0.88 -3.42
N ALA A 126 14.04 -0.19 -2.90
CA ALA A 126 14.93 -0.12 -1.75
C ALA A 126 16.22 0.62 -2.16
N LEU A 127 16.11 1.92 -2.41
CA LEU A 127 17.13 2.90 -2.05
C LEU A 127 17.07 3.03 -0.53
N SER A 128 17.28 1.92 0.19
CA SER A 128 17.73 2.04 1.57
C SER A 128 19.12 2.61 1.46
N GLY A 129 19.15 3.94 1.45
CA GLY A 129 20.32 4.71 1.82
C GLY A 129 20.88 4.07 3.07
N SER A 130 22.19 3.86 3.01
CA SER A 130 23.03 3.67 4.18
C SER A 130 22.50 4.52 5.33
N ASP A 131 22.34 3.85 6.46
CA ASP A 131 21.92 4.30 7.77
C ASP A 131 22.65 5.60 8.17
N ASP A 132 22.09 6.78 7.87
CA ASP A 132 22.61 8.07 8.35
C ASP A 132 21.44 9.05 8.60
N ASP A 133 21.44 9.58 9.84
CA ASP A 133 20.75 10.79 10.32
C ASP A 133 19.32 10.70 10.91
N LEU A 134 19.24 10.06 12.07
CA LEU A 134 18.36 10.47 13.18
C LEU A 134 18.95 11.67 13.96
N LEU A 135 19.34 12.76 13.29
CA LEU A 135 19.81 13.98 13.97
C LEU A 135 18.85 15.15 13.75
N SER A 136 17.71 15.07 14.46
CA SER A 136 16.96 16.27 14.83
C SER A 136 17.70 17.02 15.93
N THR A 137 18.40 18.09 15.58
CA THR A 137 18.69 19.17 16.53
C THR A 137 18.34 20.50 15.88
N ASP A 138 17.19 21.03 16.28
CA ASP A 138 16.86 22.45 16.20
C ASP A 138 18.03 23.30 16.71
N LEU A 139 18.54 24.20 15.87
CA LEU A 139 19.22 25.40 16.34
C LEU A 139 18.83 26.57 15.44
N ASP A 140 17.67 27.15 15.75
CA ASP A 140 17.38 28.54 15.43
C ASP A 140 18.46 29.43 16.05
N SER A 141 19.29 30.03 15.21
CA SER A 141 20.05 31.22 15.56
C SER A 141 20.29 32.05 14.30
N ALA A 142 19.32 32.90 14.02
CA ALA A 142 19.53 34.09 13.21
C ALA A 142 20.56 35.00 13.89
N ALA A 143 21.74 35.20 13.27
CA ALA A 143 22.60 36.35 13.53
C ALA A 143 23.67 36.52 12.44
N GLY A 144 23.62 37.68 11.76
CA GLY A 144 24.78 38.36 11.13
C GLY A 144 25.18 37.85 9.75
N SER A 145 24.85 38.51 8.63
CA SER A 145 25.46 39.76 8.16
C SER A 145 26.99 39.71 8.13
N LEU A 146 27.59 39.51 6.96
CA LEU A 146 28.47 40.52 6.35
C LEU A 146 28.79 40.18 4.88
N ASP A 147 28.57 41.19 4.05
CA ASP A 147 29.14 41.43 2.73
C ASP A 147 30.67 41.34 2.76
N ASP A 148 31.32 40.68 1.79
CA ASP A 148 32.53 41.24 1.17
C ASP A 148 32.76 40.66 -0.23
N VAL A 149 32.70 41.58 -1.19
CA VAL A 149 33.10 41.46 -2.59
C VAL A 149 34.63 41.34 -2.67
N ARG A 150 35.18 40.39 -3.45
CA ARG A 150 36.10 40.75 -4.55
C ARG A 150 36.44 39.63 -5.54
N PRO A 151 36.61 39.98 -6.83
CA PRO A 151 37.06 39.09 -7.90
C PRO A 151 38.58 38.97 -7.94
N TYR A 152 39.09 37.79 -8.28
CA TYR A 152 40.48 37.65 -8.73
C TYR A 152 40.51 37.10 -10.15
N ASP A 153 40.73 38.04 -11.07
CA ASP A 153 41.41 37.85 -12.33
C ASP A 153 42.90 37.53 -12.10
N ASP A 154 43.44 36.78 -13.07
CA ASP A 154 44.82 36.82 -13.62
C ASP A 154 45.99 36.12 -12.87
N PRO A 155 47.19 35.92 -13.49
CA PRO A 155 47.56 35.65 -14.91
C PRO A 155 48.57 34.47 -15.09
N THR A 156 48.62 33.92 -16.32
CA THR A 156 49.81 33.43 -17.08
C THR A 156 50.78 32.31 -16.62
N MET A 157 51.35 31.69 -17.68
CA MET A 157 52.59 30.88 -17.85
C MET A 157 52.40 29.36 -17.75
N ALA A 158 52.76 28.54 -18.73
CA ALA A 158 53.44 28.71 -20.02
C ALA A 158 53.13 27.49 -20.91
#